data_AF-A0A521M5C2-F1
#
_entry.id   AF-A0A521M5C2-F1
#
_cell.length_a   1.000
_cell.length_b   1.000
_cell.length_c   1.000
_cell.angle_alpha   90.00
_cell.angle_beta   90.00
_cell.angle_gamma   90.00
#
_symmetry.space_group_name_H-M   'P 1'
#
loop_
_entity.id
_entity.type
_entity.pdbx_description
1 polymer ?
#
loop_
_entity_poly.entity_id
_entity_poly.type
_entity_poly.pdbx_seq_one_letter_code
_entity_poly.pdbx_strand_id
1 'polypeptide(L)'
;MVGELDPRRRQDTELGGARIANRELQPGCLVVLPFHLVIPTEAGDARPVTISLYIDADACPVKTEIYRVAERYALKVYVVSNSYINVPRDPRIERVVVSDGFDAADDWIAERVGPRDIVITSDIPLADRSLKKGAAAIGSTGVAFTTSSIGMAMASRELMSNLRAMGEMTGGPKPMSPRDRSRFLSTLDETIQKLRRASGGG
;
A
#
# COMPACT_ATOMS: atom_id res chain seq x y z
N MET A 1 -23.37 -47.08 -51.24
CA MET A 1 -22.05 -47.11 -50.58
C MET A 1 -21.22 -45.97 -51.13
N VAL A 2 -21.13 -44.85 -50.43
CA VAL A 2 -20.12 -43.81 -50.71
C VAL A 2 -19.81 -43.06 -49.41
N GLY A 3 -18.58 -43.26 -48.95
CA GLY A 3 -17.72 -42.39 -48.14
C GLY A 3 -18.33 -41.49 -47.06
N GLU A 4 -18.22 -41.96 -45.82
CA GLU A 4 -18.09 -41.15 -44.59
C GLU A 4 -17.07 -40.01 -44.80
N LEU A 5 -17.53 -38.76 -44.78
CA LEU A 5 -16.68 -37.57 -44.87
C LEU A 5 -16.24 -37.14 -43.47
N ASP A 6 -14.94 -37.32 -43.22
CA ASP A 6 -14.18 -36.92 -42.04
C ASP A 6 -14.37 -35.42 -41.68
N PRO A 7 -14.79 -35.07 -40.45
CA PRO A 7 -14.96 -33.69 -40.02
C PRO A 7 -13.64 -32.94 -39.73
N ARG A 8 -12.46 -33.49 -40.07
CA ARG A 8 -11.16 -32.81 -39.90
C ARG A 8 -10.62 -32.07 -41.13
N ARG A 9 -11.45 -31.59 -42.05
CA ARG A 9 -10.99 -30.66 -43.09
C ARG A 9 -11.01 -29.22 -42.60
N ARG A 10 -9.85 -28.79 -42.09
CA ARG A 10 -9.43 -27.40 -41.98
C ARG A 10 -9.49 -26.77 -43.38
N GLN A 11 -10.17 -25.65 -43.52
CA GLN A 11 -9.93 -24.74 -44.64
C GLN A 11 -8.73 -23.89 -44.25
N ASP A 12 -7.63 -24.13 -44.95
CA ASP A 12 -6.41 -23.35 -44.87
C ASP A 12 -6.61 -22.07 -45.67
N THR A 13 -6.82 -20.96 -44.97
CA THR A 13 -6.59 -19.62 -45.53
C THR A 13 -5.19 -19.18 -45.10
N GLU A 14 -4.21 -19.46 -45.94
CA GLU A 14 -2.90 -18.82 -45.89
C GLU A 14 -2.97 -17.47 -46.60
N LEU A 15 -2.58 -16.40 -45.89
CA LEU A 15 -1.93 -15.19 -46.40
C LEU A 15 -1.49 -14.34 -45.18
N GLY A 16 -0.18 -14.23 -44.96
CA GLY A 16 0.41 -13.30 -43.98
C GLY A 16 0.94 -13.95 -42.70
N GLY A 17 2.02 -14.72 -42.82
CA GLY A 17 2.62 -15.50 -41.75
C GLY A 17 3.17 -14.69 -40.58
N ALA A 18 2.52 -14.83 -39.42
CA ALA A 18 3.14 -14.92 -38.10
C ALA A 18 2.11 -15.52 -37.13
N ARG A 19 1.96 -16.85 -37.14
CA ARG A 19 1.22 -17.54 -36.08
C ARG A 19 2.07 -17.48 -34.82
N ILE A 20 1.65 -16.69 -33.84
CA ILE A 20 2.17 -16.80 -32.48
C ILE A 20 1.64 -18.14 -31.96
N ALA A 21 2.45 -19.18 -32.13
CA ALA A 21 2.20 -20.47 -31.50
C ALA A 21 2.21 -20.23 -29.99
N ASN A 22 1.07 -20.50 -29.35
CA ASN A 22 0.98 -20.62 -27.90
C ASN A 22 1.79 -21.87 -27.51
N ARG A 23 3.12 -21.69 -27.39
CA ARG A 23 4.06 -22.74 -27.04
C ARG A 23 4.53 -22.43 -25.62
N GLU A 24 4.06 -23.26 -24.71
CA GLU A 24 4.50 -23.37 -23.33
C GLU A 24 6.03 -23.20 -23.23
N LEU A 25 6.44 -22.07 -22.63
CA LEU A 25 7.83 -21.82 -22.28
C LEU A 25 8.19 -22.77 -21.13
N GLN A 26 8.96 -23.81 -21.44
CA GLN A 26 9.56 -24.64 -20.41
C GLN A 26 10.68 -23.88 -19.69
N PRO A 27 10.83 -24.06 -18.36
CA PRO A 27 11.89 -23.42 -17.60
C PRO A 27 13.27 -23.85 -18.12
N GLY A 28 14.09 -22.88 -18.52
CA GLY A 28 15.47 -23.10 -19.00
C GLY A 28 15.74 -22.75 -20.47
N CYS A 29 14.76 -22.24 -21.23
CA CYS A 29 14.99 -21.81 -22.62
C CYS A 29 15.61 -20.40 -22.68
N LEU A 30 16.86 -20.31 -23.15
CA LEU A 30 17.57 -19.03 -23.36
C LEU A 30 17.17 -18.43 -24.72
N VAL A 31 16.37 -17.36 -24.69
CA VAL A 31 16.05 -16.57 -25.90
C VAL A 31 17.11 -15.48 -26.06
N VAL A 32 17.96 -15.61 -27.08
CA VAL A 32 19.00 -14.62 -27.39
C VAL A 32 18.42 -13.57 -28.35
N LEU A 33 18.09 -12.39 -27.84
CA LEU A 33 17.69 -11.22 -28.64
C LEU A 33 18.93 -10.43 -29.10
N PRO A 34 19.03 -10.00 -30.37
CA PRO A 34 20.20 -9.29 -30.87
C PRO A 34 20.04 -7.79 -30.64
N PHE A 35 20.05 -7.33 -29.39
CA PHE A 35 20.36 -5.94 -29.03
C PHE A 35 20.63 -5.93 -27.53
N HIS A 36 21.82 -5.46 -27.13
CA HIS A 36 22.25 -5.45 -25.73
C HIS A 36 21.42 -4.42 -24.94
N LEU A 37 20.26 -4.84 -24.46
CA LEU A 37 19.53 -4.15 -23.40
C LEU A 37 19.25 -5.18 -22.30
N VAL A 38 20.14 -5.22 -21.31
CA VAL A 38 19.86 -5.87 -20.04
C VAL A 38 18.88 -4.95 -19.32
N ILE A 39 17.58 -5.23 -19.45
CA ILE A 39 16.58 -4.64 -18.56
C ILE A 39 16.69 -5.42 -17.24
N PRO A 40 16.93 -4.77 -16.09
CA PRO A 40 16.81 -5.44 -14.81
C PRO A 40 15.36 -5.90 -14.65
N THR A 41 15.15 -7.23 -14.67
CA THR A 41 13.91 -7.85 -14.22
C THR A 41 13.90 -7.83 -12.69
N GLU A 42 13.72 -6.64 -12.12
CA GLU A 42 13.15 -6.55 -10.78
C GLU A 42 11.68 -6.92 -10.94
N ALA A 43 11.31 -8.12 -10.51
CA ALA A 43 9.92 -8.54 -10.35
C ALA A 43 9.28 -7.73 -9.20
N GLY A 44 9.24 -6.41 -9.34
CA GLY A 44 8.57 -5.48 -8.47
C GLY A 44 7.12 -5.37 -8.90
N ASP A 45 6.28 -6.23 -8.30
CA ASP A 45 4.85 -6.03 -8.07
C ASP A 45 4.13 -5.14 -9.10
N ALA A 46 3.67 -5.76 -10.19
CA ALA A 46 2.79 -5.14 -11.18
C ALA A 46 1.38 -4.92 -10.59
N ARG A 47 1.29 -4.13 -9.51
CA ARG A 47 -0.01 -3.65 -9.03
C ARG A 47 -0.55 -2.69 -10.09
N PRO A 48 -1.82 -2.83 -10.51
CA PRO A 48 -2.49 -1.74 -11.19
C PRO A 48 -2.30 -0.47 -10.35
N VAL A 49 -2.11 0.68 -11.01
CA VAL A 49 -1.69 1.94 -10.36
C VAL A 49 -2.83 2.52 -9.51
N THR A 50 -3.13 1.86 -8.39
CA THR A 50 -4.25 2.13 -7.49
C THR A 50 -3.74 2.60 -6.14
N ILE A 51 -4.46 3.54 -5.55
CA ILE A 51 -4.16 4.05 -4.20
C ILE A 51 -4.27 2.89 -3.21
N SER A 52 -3.25 2.66 -2.39
CA SER A 52 -3.27 1.68 -1.31
C SER A 52 -3.19 2.36 0.06
N LEU A 53 -3.85 1.77 1.05
CA LEU A 53 -3.78 2.19 2.44
C LEU A 53 -2.87 1.24 3.22
N TYR A 54 -1.94 1.78 4.00
CA TYR A 54 -1.09 1.04 4.92
C TYR A 54 -1.41 1.48 6.34
N ILE A 55 -1.77 0.53 7.20
CA ILE A 55 -2.13 0.79 8.59
C ILE A 55 -1.06 0.18 9.49
N ASP A 56 -0.43 1.01 10.30
CA ASP A 56 0.27 0.59 11.52
C ASP A 56 -0.80 0.26 12.58
N ALA A 57 -1.02 -1.04 12.82
CA ALA A 57 -2.23 -1.52 13.48
C ALA A 57 -2.10 -1.73 14.99
N ASP A 58 -0.90 -1.64 15.54
CA ASP A 58 -0.59 -1.98 16.95
C ASP A 58 -1.27 -1.03 17.95
N ALA A 59 -1.55 0.22 17.55
CA ALA A 59 -2.29 1.17 18.39
C ALA A 59 -3.34 2.00 17.63
N CYS A 60 -3.74 1.60 16.42
CA CYS A 60 -4.67 2.39 15.61
C CYS A 60 -6.15 2.25 16.07
N PRO A 61 -6.81 3.32 16.57
CA PRO A 61 -8.19 3.28 17.02
C PRO A 61 -9.23 3.46 15.90
N VAL A 62 -8.78 3.77 14.67
CA VAL A 62 -9.62 4.14 13.51
C VAL A 62 -9.72 3.07 12.42
N LYS A 63 -9.40 1.81 12.75
CA LYS A 63 -9.41 0.70 11.79
C LYS A 63 -10.76 0.53 11.09
N THR A 64 -11.86 0.62 11.85
CA THR A 64 -13.23 0.47 11.30
C THR A 64 -13.56 1.58 10.31
N GLU A 65 -13.18 2.81 10.62
CA GLU A 65 -13.34 3.98 9.74
C GLU A 65 -12.54 3.79 8.45
N ILE A 66 -11.31 3.31 8.54
CA ILE A 66 -10.47 3.03 7.38
C ILE A 66 -11.14 1.98 6.48
N TYR A 67 -11.62 0.88 7.03
CA TYR A 67 -12.28 -0.17 6.25
C TYR A 67 -13.52 0.34 5.51
N ARG A 68 -14.34 1.18 6.15
CA ARG A 68 -15.52 1.79 5.51
C ARG A 68 -15.16 2.71 4.35
N VAL A 69 -14.10 3.51 4.49
CA VAL A 69 -13.63 4.39 3.43
C VAL A 69 -13.00 3.59 2.29
N ALA A 70 -12.17 2.59 2.63
CA ALA A 70 -11.57 1.69 1.64
C ALA A 70 -12.63 0.93 0.84
N GLU A 71 -13.70 0.50 1.50
CA GLU A 71 -14.83 -0.16 0.85
C GLU A 71 -15.47 0.74 -0.21
N ARG A 72 -15.77 1.99 0.16
CA ARG A 72 -16.38 3.02 -0.72
C ARG A 72 -15.54 3.31 -1.96
N TYR A 73 -14.23 3.38 -1.80
CA TYR A 73 -13.30 3.75 -2.88
C TYR A 73 -12.68 2.53 -3.58
N ALA A 74 -13.06 1.31 -3.18
CA ALA A 74 -12.49 0.06 -3.66
C ALA A 74 -10.95 0.01 -3.56
N LEU A 75 -10.40 0.47 -2.44
CA LEU A 75 -8.96 0.53 -2.20
C LEU A 75 -8.43 -0.73 -1.52
N LYS A 76 -7.20 -1.11 -1.85
CA LYS A 76 -6.44 -2.13 -1.13
C LYS A 76 -5.98 -1.58 0.22
N VAL A 77 -6.06 -2.40 1.27
CA VAL A 77 -5.65 -2.07 2.63
C VAL A 77 -4.67 -3.12 3.14
N TYR A 78 -3.50 -2.69 3.59
CA TYR A 78 -2.53 -3.51 4.31
C TYR A 78 -2.61 -3.15 5.79
N VAL A 79 -3.00 -4.13 6.60
CA VAL A 79 -3.05 -4.02 8.07
C VAL A 79 -1.81 -4.69 8.60
N VAL A 80 -0.82 -3.89 9.00
CA VAL A 80 0.51 -4.36 9.41
C VAL A 80 0.61 -4.28 10.93
N SER A 81 1.01 -5.39 11.56
CA SER A 81 1.18 -5.48 13.01
C SER A 81 2.29 -6.44 13.39
N ASN A 82 2.95 -6.18 14.52
CA ASN A 82 3.91 -7.10 15.11
C ASN A 82 3.24 -8.36 15.69
N SER A 83 1.93 -8.30 15.97
CA SER A 83 1.17 -9.40 16.54
C SER A 83 -0.05 -9.78 15.69
N TYR A 84 -0.66 -10.93 15.99
CA TYR A 84 -1.89 -11.33 15.32
C TYR A 84 -3.03 -10.36 15.65
N ILE A 85 -3.63 -9.78 14.61
CA ILE A 85 -4.83 -8.94 14.72
C ILE A 85 -5.97 -9.52 13.88
N ASN A 86 -7.20 -9.41 14.38
CA ASN A 86 -8.38 -9.79 13.60
C ASN A 86 -8.70 -8.68 12.57
N VAL A 87 -8.89 -9.07 11.31
CA VAL A 87 -9.29 -8.17 10.22
C VAL A 87 -10.56 -8.71 9.54
N PRO A 88 -11.39 -7.84 8.91
CA PRO A 88 -12.55 -8.31 8.17
C PRO A 88 -12.16 -9.28 7.05
N ARG A 89 -13.03 -10.24 6.74
CA ARG A 89 -12.87 -11.17 5.61
C ARG A 89 -13.25 -10.49 4.30
N ASP A 90 -12.39 -9.59 3.84
CA ASP A 90 -12.52 -8.89 2.56
C ASP A 90 -11.22 -9.09 1.77
N PRO A 91 -11.26 -9.50 0.48
CA PRO A 91 -10.05 -9.71 -0.32
C PRO A 91 -9.18 -8.45 -0.51
N ARG A 92 -9.76 -7.26 -0.33
CA ARG A 92 -9.03 -5.98 -0.36
C ARG A 92 -8.28 -5.70 0.94
N ILE A 93 -8.63 -6.36 2.04
CA ILE A 93 -7.99 -6.19 3.33
C ILE A 93 -7.00 -7.32 3.54
N GLU A 94 -5.73 -6.97 3.60
CA GLU A 94 -4.64 -7.90 3.79
C GLU A 94 -4.05 -7.72 5.18
N ARG A 95 -4.01 -8.82 5.94
CA ARG A 95 -3.32 -8.86 7.22
C ARG A 95 -1.88 -9.26 7.00
N VAL A 96 -0.97 -8.40 7.44
CA VAL A 96 0.46 -8.62 7.40
C VAL A 96 0.95 -8.68 8.85
N VAL A 97 1.38 -9.87 9.27
CA VAL A 97 2.01 -10.03 10.58
C VAL A 97 3.51 -10.14 10.34
N VAL A 98 4.27 -9.20 10.88
CA VAL A 98 5.74 -9.18 10.79
C VAL A 98 6.35 -9.91 11.98
N SER A 99 7.62 -10.30 11.86
CA SER A 99 8.37 -10.91 12.98
C SER A 99 8.48 -9.95 14.18
N ASP A 100 8.67 -10.50 15.39
CA ASP A 100 8.80 -9.78 16.68
C ASP A 100 10.04 -8.85 16.82
N GLY A 101 10.58 -8.34 15.72
CA GLY A 101 11.61 -7.31 15.75
C GLY A 101 11.03 -5.97 16.20
N PHE A 102 11.78 -5.23 17.02
CA PHE A 102 11.51 -3.81 17.24
C PHE A 102 11.45 -3.11 15.88
N ASP A 103 10.42 -2.28 15.68
CA ASP A 103 10.16 -1.50 14.45
C ASP A 103 9.92 -2.31 13.16
N ALA A 104 9.71 -3.63 13.25
CA ALA A 104 9.53 -4.49 12.08
C ALA A 104 8.32 -4.09 11.20
N ALA A 105 7.23 -3.62 11.81
CA ALA A 105 6.04 -3.18 11.06
C ALA A 105 6.35 -1.89 10.30
N ASP A 106 7.02 -0.95 10.96
CA ASP A 106 7.40 0.32 10.39
C ASP A 106 8.37 0.14 9.22
N ASP A 107 9.35 -0.75 9.36
CA ASP A 107 10.29 -1.11 8.30
C ASP A 107 9.56 -1.73 7.11
N TRP A 108 8.66 -2.68 7.36
CA TRP A 108 7.88 -3.33 6.31
C TRP A 108 7.03 -2.33 5.51
N ILE A 109 6.36 -1.40 6.21
CA ILE A 109 5.56 -0.33 5.59
C ILE A 109 6.49 0.60 4.82
N ALA A 110 7.53 1.12 5.47
CA ALA A 110 8.45 2.08 4.90
C ALA A 110 9.10 1.53 3.64
N GLU A 111 9.42 0.24 3.55
CA GLU A 111 9.98 -0.39 2.35
C GLU A 111 9.03 -0.36 1.14
N ARG A 112 7.72 -0.47 1.35
CA ARG A 112 6.72 -0.75 0.30
C ARG A 112 5.90 0.46 -0.15
N VAL A 113 5.82 1.50 0.68
CA VAL A 113 5.02 2.69 0.37
C VAL A 113 5.64 3.53 -0.74
N GLY A 114 4.80 4.12 -1.58
CA GLY A 114 5.21 5.03 -2.65
C GLY A 114 4.26 6.24 -2.84
N PRO A 115 4.47 7.03 -3.90
CA PRO A 115 3.81 8.33 -4.12
C PRO A 115 2.27 8.34 -4.23
N ARG A 116 1.63 7.17 -4.25
CA ARG A 116 0.18 7.01 -4.38
C ARG A 116 -0.44 6.27 -3.21
N ASP A 117 0.34 6.05 -2.17
CA ASP A 117 -0.10 5.35 -0.98
C ASP A 117 -0.39 6.33 0.15
N ILE A 118 -1.22 5.88 1.07
CA ILE A 118 -1.56 6.60 2.30
C ILE A 118 -1.20 5.71 3.48
N VAL A 119 -0.33 6.21 4.34
CA VAL A 119 0.08 5.56 5.58
C VAL A 119 -0.71 6.16 6.73
N ILE A 120 -1.38 5.32 7.50
CA ILE A 120 -2.05 5.69 8.75
C ILE A 120 -1.20 5.18 9.90
N THR A 121 -0.60 6.11 10.64
CA THR A 121 0.28 5.81 11.77
C THR A 121 0.19 6.92 12.81
N SER A 122 0.48 6.59 14.06
CA SER A 122 0.74 7.60 15.11
C SER A 122 2.23 7.79 15.36
N ASP A 123 3.09 7.02 14.68
CA ASP A 123 4.53 7.08 14.80
C ASP A 123 5.13 8.12 13.85
N ILE A 124 5.84 9.08 14.44
CA ILE A 124 6.44 10.21 13.73
C ILE A 124 7.61 9.75 12.80
N PRO A 125 8.58 8.92 13.24
CA PRO A 125 9.59 8.32 12.36
C PRO A 125 8.99 7.59 11.15
N LEU A 126 7.98 6.74 11.32
CA LEU A 126 7.33 6.09 10.18
C LEU A 126 6.67 7.12 9.23
N ALA A 127 5.99 8.13 9.77
CA ALA A 127 5.40 9.20 8.97
C ALA A 127 6.45 9.97 8.15
N ASP A 128 7.58 10.32 8.75
CA ASP A 128 8.71 10.98 8.07
C ASP A 128 9.27 10.12 6.93
N ARG A 129 9.52 8.84 7.19
CA ARG A 129 9.99 7.88 6.17
C ARG A 129 9.00 7.76 5.01
N SER A 130 7.71 7.72 5.32
CA SER A 130 6.63 7.63 4.33
C SER A 130 6.58 8.88 3.45
N LEU A 131 6.66 10.07 4.05
CA LEU A 131 6.69 11.35 3.33
C LEU A 131 7.92 11.46 2.42
N LYS A 132 9.09 10.98 2.85
CA LYS A 132 10.31 10.93 2.03
C LYS A 132 10.17 10.05 0.79
N LYS A 133 9.31 9.02 0.85
CA LYS A 133 8.95 8.19 -0.31
C LYS A 133 7.83 8.78 -1.18
N GLY A 134 7.34 9.97 -0.84
CA GLY A 134 6.25 10.65 -1.53
C GLY A 134 4.86 10.15 -1.15
N ALA A 135 4.74 9.19 -0.22
CA ALA A 135 3.45 8.74 0.29
C ALA A 135 2.82 9.82 1.17
N ALA A 136 1.49 9.83 1.27
CA ALA A 136 0.80 10.63 2.26
C ALA A 136 0.86 9.92 3.63
N ALA A 137 0.99 10.68 4.72
CA ALA A 137 0.94 10.13 6.07
C ALA A 137 -0.12 10.85 6.91
N ILE A 138 -0.99 10.10 7.58
CA ILE A 138 -2.12 10.64 8.37
C ILE A 138 -2.09 10.06 9.78
N GLY A 139 -2.13 10.96 10.77
CA GLY A 139 -2.27 10.61 12.19
C GLY A 139 -3.64 10.03 12.50
N SER A 140 -3.71 9.15 13.50
CA SER A 140 -4.97 8.58 14.01
C SER A 140 -5.99 9.63 14.48
N THR A 141 -5.54 10.84 14.84
CA THR A 141 -6.38 12.00 15.22
C THR A 141 -6.91 12.81 14.02
N GLY A 142 -6.57 12.41 12.79
CA GLY A 142 -6.94 13.12 11.57
C GLY A 142 -6.05 14.33 11.24
N VAL A 143 -4.91 14.47 11.91
CA VAL A 143 -3.88 15.45 11.50
C VAL A 143 -3.00 14.78 10.45
N ALA A 144 -2.99 15.30 9.22
CA ALA A 144 -2.03 14.87 8.22
C ALA A 144 -0.62 15.34 8.57
N PHE A 145 0.37 14.46 8.41
CA PHE A 145 1.77 14.84 8.49
C PHE A 145 2.19 15.53 7.19
N THR A 146 2.99 16.58 7.32
CA THR A 146 3.57 17.31 6.18
C THR A 146 5.06 17.50 6.39
N THR A 147 5.82 17.64 5.31
CA THR A 147 7.26 17.92 5.40
C THR A 147 7.57 19.18 6.23
N SER A 148 6.66 20.15 6.23
CA SER A 148 6.76 21.37 7.04
C SER A 148 6.45 21.19 8.53
N SER A 149 5.61 20.21 8.90
CA SER A 149 5.20 19.98 10.30
C SER A 149 5.97 18.84 10.97
N ILE A 150 6.51 17.90 10.19
CA ILE A 150 7.16 16.70 10.70
C ILE A 150 8.41 17.00 11.52
N GLY A 151 9.21 17.99 11.13
CA GLY A 151 10.42 18.39 11.87
C GLY A 151 10.10 18.93 13.26
N MET A 152 9.09 19.80 13.38
CA MET A 152 8.61 20.28 14.69
C MET A 152 8.00 19.15 15.52
N ALA A 153 7.23 18.25 14.89
CA ALA A 153 6.66 17.09 15.57
C ALA A 153 7.74 16.17 16.15
N MET A 154 8.82 15.91 15.40
CA MET A 154 9.99 15.15 15.88
C MET A 154 10.65 15.82 17.08
N ALA A 155 10.94 17.12 16.99
CA ALA A 155 11.56 17.88 18.08
C ALA A 155 10.68 17.89 19.34
N SER A 156 9.37 18.07 19.20
CA SER A 156 8.43 18.01 20.32
C SER A 156 8.33 16.61 20.93
N ARG A 157 8.35 15.55 20.12
CA ARG A 157 8.37 14.16 20.61
C ARG A 157 9.60 13.89 21.47
N GLU A 158 10.77 14.30 21.00
CA GLU A 158 12.04 14.12 21.71
C GLU A 158 12.01 14.84 23.07
N LEU A 159 11.57 16.10 23.08
CA LEU A 159 11.40 16.86 24.31
C LEU A 159 10.43 16.18 25.29
N MET A 160 9.26 15.74 24.83
CA MET A 160 8.25 15.04 25.65
C MET A 160 8.70 13.66 26.12
N SER A 161 9.57 12.98 25.37
CA SER A 161 10.23 11.75 25.77
C SER A 161 11.19 12.01 26.94
N ASN A 162 12.01 13.05 26.82
CA ASN A 162 12.96 13.46 27.86
C ASN A 162 12.26 13.90 29.15
N LEU A 163 11.19 14.70 29.06
CA LEU A 163 10.39 15.11 30.24
C LEU A 163 9.72 13.93 30.96
N ARG A 164 9.26 12.92 30.21
CA ARG A 164 8.74 11.68 30.81
C ARG A 164 9.84 10.88 31.50
N ALA A 165 11.03 10.78 30.90
CA ALA A 165 12.18 10.09 31.49
C ALA A 165 12.64 10.75 32.81
N MET A 166 12.47 12.08 32.93
CA MET A 166 12.74 12.84 34.15
C MET A 166 11.63 12.73 35.21
N GLY A 167 10.54 12.01 34.93
CA GLY A 167 9.42 11.82 35.86
C GLY A 167 8.47 13.02 35.98
N GLU A 168 8.64 14.06 35.16
CA GLU A 168 7.85 15.30 35.25
C GLU A 168 6.46 15.21 34.57
N MET A 169 6.21 14.16 33.78
CA MET A 169 4.93 13.94 33.10
C MET A 169 4.41 12.51 33.31
N THR A 170 3.24 12.38 33.93
CA THR A 170 2.63 11.09 34.32
C THR A 170 1.30 10.78 33.61
N GLY A 171 0.93 11.51 32.55
CA GLY A 171 -0.31 11.31 31.80
C GLY A 171 -0.12 10.50 30.50
N GLY A 172 -0.96 9.49 30.29
CA GLY A 172 -1.05 8.78 29.00
C GLY A 172 -1.68 9.64 27.89
N PRO A 173 -1.53 9.24 26.61
CA PRO A 173 -2.11 9.98 25.49
C PRO A 173 -3.63 10.10 25.63
N LYS A 174 -4.16 11.28 25.29
CA LYS A 174 -5.60 11.57 25.39
C LYS A 174 -6.41 10.59 24.54
N PRO A 175 -7.50 10.02 25.06
CA PRO A 175 -8.41 9.19 24.27
C PRO A 175 -8.95 9.94 23.05
N MET A 176 -9.15 9.20 21.95
CA MET A 176 -9.69 9.75 20.71
C MET A 176 -11.11 10.29 20.91
N SER A 177 -11.35 11.54 20.50
CA SER A 177 -12.67 12.15 20.59
C SER A 177 -13.51 11.93 19.31
N PRO A 178 -14.85 12.08 19.37
CA PRO A 178 -15.69 12.06 18.17
C PRO A 178 -15.29 13.11 17.13
N ARG A 179 -14.80 14.27 17.58
CA ARG A 179 -14.30 15.33 16.69
C ARG A 179 -13.06 14.89 15.92
N ASP A 180 -12.14 14.19 16.59
CA ASP A 180 -10.94 13.65 15.95
C ASP A 180 -11.31 12.60 14.89
N ARG A 181 -12.35 11.82 15.14
CA ARG A 181 -12.85 10.82 14.18
C ARG A 181 -13.45 11.45 12.94
N SER A 182 -14.29 12.47 13.11
CA SER A 182 -14.82 13.23 11.98
C SER A 182 -13.70 13.89 11.18
N ARG A 183 -12.71 14.49 11.86
CA ARG A 183 -11.54 15.06 11.21
C ARG A 183 -10.76 14.02 10.42
N PHE A 184 -10.51 12.85 11.01
CA PHE A 184 -9.81 11.75 10.34
C PHE A 184 -10.52 11.32 9.05
N LEU A 185 -11.83 11.12 9.09
CA LEU A 185 -12.63 10.77 7.92
C LEU A 185 -12.53 11.83 6.82
N SER A 186 -12.66 13.11 7.17
CA SER A 186 -12.52 14.23 6.21
C SER A 186 -11.13 14.27 5.59
N THR A 187 -10.07 14.19 6.40
CA THR A 187 -8.68 14.23 5.91
C THR A 187 -8.33 13.04 5.03
N LEU A 188 -8.81 11.84 5.38
CA LEU A 188 -8.61 10.65 4.55
C LEU A 188 -9.32 10.79 3.19
N ASP A 189 -10.58 11.23 3.19
CA ASP A 189 -11.36 11.45 1.97
C ASP A 189 -10.70 12.49 1.04
N GLU A 190 -10.32 13.65 1.59
CA GLU A 190 -9.63 14.71 0.85
C GLU A 190 -8.31 14.22 0.23
N THR A 191 -7.55 13.42 0.98
CA THR A 191 -6.27 12.86 0.52
C THR A 191 -6.49 11.88 -0.63
N ILE A 192 -7.46 10.97 -0.51
CA ILE A 192 -7.82 10.03 -1.58
C ILE A 192 -8.24 10.80 -2.84
N GLN A 193 -9.10 11.80 -2.71
CA GLN A 193 -9.58 12.60 -3.85
C GLN A 193 -8.47 13.42 -4.50
N LYS A 194 -7.50 13.91 -3.72
CA LYS A 194 -6.31 14.58 -4.26
C LYS A 194 -5.46 13.60 -5.08
N LEU A 195 -5.20 12.41 -4.56
CA LEU A 195 -4.42 11.39 -5.27
C LEU A 195 -5.14 10.90 -6.53
N ARG A 196 -6.46 10.70 -6.51
CA ARG A 196 -7.25 10.33 -7.70
C ARG A 196 -7.19 11.40 -8.80
N ARG A 197 -7.25 12.68 -8.43
CA ARG A 197 -7.12 13.78 -9.40
C ARG A 197 -5.74 13.84 -10.03
N ALA A 198 -4.68 13.64 -9.24
CA ALA A 198 -3.31 13.55 -9.75
C ALA A 198 -3.10 12.33 -10.68
N SER A 199 -4.00 11.34 -10.64
CA SER A 199 -3.92 10.11 -11.41
C SER A 199 -4.62 10.18 -12.77
N GLY A 200 -5.62 11.05 -12.92
CA GLY A 200 -6.46 11.16 -14.11
C GLY A 200 -6.12 12.35 -15.02
N GLY A 201 -5.05 13.08 -14.73
CA GLY A 201 -4.55 14.17 -15.56
C GLY A 201 -3.19 13.80 -16.15
N GLY A 202 -3.20 13.18 -17.33
CA GLY A 202 -2.04 12.83 -18.14
C GLY A 202 -2.46 12.69 -19.60
#